data_AF-A0A6A6T3D9-F1
#
_entry.id   AF-A0A6A6T3D9-F1
#
_cell.length_a   1.000
_cell.length_b   1.000
_cell.length_c   1.000
_cell.angle_alpha   90.00
_cell.angle_beta   90.00
_cell.angle_gamma   90.00
#
_symmetry.space_group_name_H-M   'P 1'
#
loop_
_entity.id
_entity.type
_entity.pdbx_description
1 polymer ?
#
loop_
_entity_poly.entity_id
_entity_poly.type
_entity_poly.pdbx_seq_one_letter_code
_entity_poly.pdbx_strand_id
1 'polypeptide(L)'
;MEREKPSFALTMLNPPFVFGAIPGSQFGGDECFESVFRGFLQGKATSTIYYAWIHVEDCALAHVKAIENGDIGNERVFLTSGEQFCHKDILDIIHEEFPQLRKSLPEREKWDGLAYPEGFVYRVDAARARELIKKDFIGLRQCVVETVDMIKKVL
;
A
#
# COMPACT_ATOMS: atom_id res chain seq x y z
N MET A 1 -4.91 23.90 17.44
CA MET A 1 -5.78 23.33 18.48
C MET A 1 -5.57 24.05 19.81
N GLU A 2 -4.35 24.19 20.31
CA GLU A 2 -4.07 24.92 21.57
C GLU A 2 -4.31 26.44 21.50
N ARG A 3 -3.92 27.08 20.39
CA ARG A 3 -4.05 28.54 20.20
C ARG A 3 -5.50 28.99 19.94
N GLU A 4 -6.12 28.41 18.91
CA GLU A 4 -7.44 28.82 18.42
C GLU A 4 -8.62 28.12 19.12
N LYS A 5 -8.38 27.01 19.83
CA LYS A 5 -9.38 26.24 20.62
C LYS A 5 -10.73 26.04 19.93
N PRO A 6 -10.76 25.44 18.72
CA PRO A 6 -12.02 25.19 18.01
C PRO A 6 -12.88 24.15 18.77
N SER A 7 -14.18 24.11 18.46
CA SER A 7 -15.13 23.17 19.07
C SER A 7 -15.00 21.72 18.58
N PHE A 8 -14.21 21.48 17.54
CA PHE A 8 -13.94 20.15 16.99
C PHE A 8 -12.56 19.63 17.41
N ALA A 9 -12.38 18.32 17.35
CA ALA A 9 -11.07 17.66 17.44
C ALA A 9 -10.50 17.44 16.04
N LEU A 10 -9.17 17.45 15.92
CA LEU A 10 -8.46 17.23 14.66
C LEU A 10 -7.51 16.04 14.80
N THR A 11 -7.68 15.04 13.94
CA THR A 11 -6.73 13.92 13.83
C THR A 11 -6.16 13.90 12.42
N MET A 12 -4.85 13.84 12.30
CA MET A 12 -4.16 13.77 11.02
C MET A 12 -3.71 12.34 10.79
N LEU A 13 -4.22 11.71 9.73
CA LEU A 13 -3.75 10.42 9.26
C LEU A 13 -2.78 10.66 8.11
N ASN A 14 -1.55 10.13 8.25
CA ASN A 14 -0.48 10.32 7.28
C ASN A 14 -0.11 8.97 6.66
N PRO A 15 -0.87 8.49 5.66
CA PRO A 15 -0.52 7.25 4.98
C PRO A 15 0.72 7.45 4.10
N PRO A 16 1.56 6.41 3.94
CA PRO A 16 2.60 6.35 2.92
C PRO A 16 1.95 6.00 1.57
N PHE A 17 2.51 5.03 0.83
CA PHE A 17 1.82 4.49 -0.32
C PHE A 17 0.53 3.75 0.10
N VAL A 18 -0.57 4.00 -0.62
CA VAL A 18 -1.86 3.33 -0.40
C VAL A 18 -2.10 2.36 -1.55
N PHE A 19 -2.16 1.06 -1.24
CA PHE A 19 -2.31 -0.02 -2.21
C PHE A 19 -3.63 -0.77 -2.02
N GLY A 20 -4.11 -1.42 -3.07
CA GLY A 20 -5.27 -2.31 -3.01
C GLY A 20 -6.25 -2.05 -4.14
N ALA A 21 -7.06 -3.08 -4.42
CA ALA A 21 -8.14 -2.97 -5.39
C ALA A 21 -9.29 -2.14 -4.80
N ILE A 22 -9.85 -1.23 -5.60
CA ILE A 22 -11.08 -0.52 -5.25
C ILE A 22 -12.17 -0.98 -6.22
N PRO A 23 -13.14 -1.81 -5.79
CA PRO A 23 -14.20 -2.29 -6.66
C PRO A 23 -14.96 -1.13 -7.34
N GLY A 24 -15.01 -1.16 -8.68
CA GLY A 24 -15.71 -0.13 -9.46
C GLY A 24 -14.92 1.18 -9.66
N SER A 25 -13.67 1.27 -9.19
CA SER A 25 -12.81 2.40 -9.57
C SER A 25 -12.54 2.38 -11.07
N GLN A 26 -12.84 3.49 -11.73
CA GLN A 26 -12.35 3.80 -13.08
C GLN A 26 -11.12 4.72 -13.00
N PHE A 27 -10.49 4.84 -11.82
CA PHE A 27 -9.39 5.74 -11.55
C PHE A 27 -8.07 5.22 -12.15
N GLY A 28 -8.06 4.98 -13.45
CA GLY A 28 -6.89 4.64 -14.26
C GLY A 28 -6.15 5.89 -14.73
N GLY A 29 -5.74 6.74 -13.79
CA GLY A 29 -4.74 7.76 -14.06
C GLY A 29 -3.33 7.19 -13.89
N ASP A 30 -2.35 7.68 -14.65
CA ASP A 30 -0.94 7.27 -14.57
C ASP A 30 -0.31 7.48 -13.18
N GLU A 31 -0.95 8.28 -12.33
CA GLU A 31 -0.51 8.67 -10.98
C GLU A 31 -0.89 7.66 -9.88
N CYS A 32 -1.70 6.64 -10.19
CA CYS A 32 -2.11 5.64 -9.20
C CYS A 32 -1.13 4.46 -9.16
N PHE A 33 -0.95 3.82 -7.99
CA PHE A 33 -0.10 2.64 -7.86
C PHE A 33 -0.46 1.48 -8.81
N GLU A 34 -1.71 1.45 -9.27
CA GLU A 34 -2.17 0.57 -10.34
C GLU A 34 -1.30 0.66 -11.60
N SER A 35 -0.71 1.83 -11.91
CA SER A 35 0.18 2.02 -13.05
C SER A 35 1.47 1.20 -12.93
N VAL A 36 1.97 0.97 -11.71
CA VAL A 36 3.12 0.09 -11.44
C VAL A 36 2.75 -1.37 -11.75
N PHE A 37 1.58 -1.83 -11.29
CA PHE A 37 1.09 -3.18 -11.58
C PHE A 37 0.87 -3.40 -13.07
N ARG A 38 0.22 -2.44 -13.74
CA ARG A 38 0.04 -2.47 -15.22
C ARG A 38 1.39 -2.47 -15.94
N GLY A 39 2.36 -1.70 -15.44
CA GLY A 39 3.73 -1.71 -15.94
C GLY A 39 4.38 -3.08 -15.86
N PHE A 40 4.27 -3.76 -14.71
CA PHE A 40 4.76 -5.14 -14.57
C PHE A 40 4.09 -6.10 -15.54
N LEU A 41 2.77 -6.00 -15.71
CA LEU A 41 2.02 -6.81 -16.69
C LEU A 41 2.31 -6.46 -18.16
N GLN A 42 3.10 -5.41 -18.41
CA GLN A 42 3.63 -5.01 -19.72
C GLN A 42 5.14 -5.24 -19.83
N GLY A 43 5.75 -5.95 -18.88
CA GLY A 43 7.18 -6.27 -18.88
C GLY A 43 8.11 -5.14 -18.43
N LYS A 44 7.57 -4.03 -17.89
CA LYS A 44 8.37 -2.90 -17.41
C LYS A 44 8.95 -3.18 -16.03
N ALA A 45 10.26 -3.02 -15.87
CA ALA A 45 10.91 -3.05 -14.57
C ALA A 45 11.05 -1.61 -14.04
N THR A 46 10.46 -1.34 -12.88
CA THR A 46 10.51 -0.02 -12.23
C THR A 46 11.02 -0.21 -10.81
N SER A 47 12.00 0.59 -10.38
CA SER A 47 12.59 0.47 -9.03
C SER A 47 11.65 0.99 -7.93
N THR A 48 11.79 0.43 -6.74
CA THR A 48 11.09 0.92 -5.54
C THR A 48 11.72 2.22 -5.07
N ILE A 49 10.89 3.25 -4.86
CA ILE A 49 11.35 4.57 -4.35
C ILE A 49 11.02 4.79 -2.87
N TYR A 50 10.11 3.98 -2.31
CA TYR A 50 9.69 4.03 -0.92
C TYR A 50 9.13 2.66 -0.51
N TYR A 51 9.36 2.25 0.74
CA TYR A 51 9.17 0.86 1.22
C TYR A 51 8.01 0.71 2.22
N ALA A 52 7.44 1.83 2.70
CA ALA A 52 6.26 1.82 3.56
C ALA A 52 4.99 1.92 2.72
N TRP A 53 3.96 1.20 3.16
CA TRP A 53 2.68 1.14 2.46
C TRP A 53 1.55 0.82 3.45
N ILE A 54 0.30 0.98 3.04
CA ILE A 54 -0.89 0.55 3.77
C ILE A 54 -1.96 0.08 2.78
N HIS A 55 -2.75 -0.92 3.16
CA HIS A 55 -3.90 -1.32 2.35
C HIS A 55 -4.99 -0.23 2.34
N VAL A 56 -5.67 -0.03 1.22
CA VAL A 56 -6.70 1.01 1.03
C VAL A 56 -7.87 0.83 1.99
N GLU A 57 -8.28 -0.40 2.26
CA GLU A 57 -9.35 -0.68 3.22
C GLU A 57 -8.93 -0.37 4.66
N ASP A 58 -7.68 -0.67 5.03
CA ASP A 58 -7.14 -0.32 6.36
C ASP A 58 -7.02 1.20 6.50
N CYS A 59 -6.64 1.88 5.42
CA CYS A 59 -6.58 3.32 5.36
C CYS A 59 -7.97 3.95 5.55
N ALA A 60 -8.98 3.45 4.83
CA ALA A 60 -10.36 3.91 4.96
C ALA A 60 -10.94 3.63 6.35
N LEU A 61 -10.72 2.43 6.90
CA LEU A 61 -11.15 2.06 8.24
C LEU A 61 -10.52 2.96 9.31
N ALA A 62 -9.24 3.31 9.18
CA ALA A 62 -8.58 4.22 10.09
C ALA A 62 -9.23 5.62 10.11
N HIS A 63 -9.66 6.13 8.95
CA HIS A 63 -10.40 7.41 8.89
C HIS A 63 -11.74 7.32 9.64
N VAL A 64 -12.49 6.23 9.45
CA VAL A 64 -13.74 6.00 10.19
C VAL A 64 -13.47 5.91 11.69
N LYS A 65 -12.48 5.09 12.11
CA LYS A 65 -12.11 4.94 13.52
C LYS A 65 -11.62 6.25 14.13
N ALA A 66 -10.98 7.11 13.36
CA ALA A 66 -10.53 8.40 13.83
C ALA A 66 -11.64 9.40 14.11
N ILE A 67 -12.75 9.28 13.39
CA ILE A 67 -13.96 10.08 13.61
C ILE A 67 -14.77 9.52 14.79
N GLU A 68 -14.90 8.19 14.87
CA GLU A 68 -15.67 7.51 15.91
C GLU A 68 -14.99 7.58 17.29
N ASN A 69 -13.67 7.59 17.34
CA ASN A 69 -12.92 7.54 18.59
C ASN A 69 -12.49 8.95 19.03
N GLY A 70 -13.14 9.49 20.07
CA GLY A 70 -12.81 10.79 20.64
C GLY A 70 -11.41 10.87 21.29
N ASP A 71 -10.77 9.72 21.56
CA ASP A 71 -9.52 9.63 22.33
C ASP A 71 -8.24 9.96 21.53
N ILE A 72 -8.34 10.19 20.21
CA ILE A 72 -7.17 10.45 19.36
C ILE A 72 -7.11 11.89 18.82
N GLY A 73 -7.85 12.81 19.45
CA GLY A 73 -7.85 14.21 19.07
C GLY A 73 -6.46 14.85 19.23
N ASN A 74 -6.10 15.70 18.27
CA ASN A 74 -4.85 16.46 18.19
C ASN A 74 -3.60 15.62 17.89
N GLU A 75 -3.75 14.41 17.36
CA GLU A 75 -2.63 13.54 16.99
C GLU A 75 -2.32 13.54 15.50
N ARG A 76 -1.08 13.15 15.19
CA ARG A 76 -0.63 12.77 13.85
C ARG A 76 -0.24 11.30 13.88
N VAL A 77 -0.97 10.48 13.14
CA VAL A 77 -0.73 9.03 13.07
C VAL A 77 -0.07 8.71 11.74
N PHE A 78 1.12 8.14 11.78
CA PHE A 78 1.73 7.53 10.60
C PHE A 78 0.98 6.23 10.29
N LEU A 79 0.14 6.27 9.25
CA LEU A 79 -0.82 5.23 8.94
C LEU A 79 -0.20 4.21 7.99
N THR A 80 0.68 3.38 8.52
CA THR A 80 1.46 2.39 7.76
C THR A 80 1.15 0.97 8.19
N SER A 81 1.30 0.02 7.27
CA SER A 81 1.46 -1.39 7.60
C SER A 81 2.79 -1.58 8.35
N GLY A 82 2.84 -2.61 9.19
CA GLY A 82 4.10 -3.07 9.79
C GLY A 82 4.96 -3.88 8.82
N GLU A 83 4.36 -4.40 7.75
CA GLU A 83 5.06 -5.06 6.65
C GLU A 83 5.60 -4.00 5.68
N GLN A 84 6.88 -4.09 5.32
CA GLN A 84 7.47 -3.28 4.24
C GLN A 84 7.48 -4.09 2.94
N PHE A 85 7.64 -3.41 1.81
CA PHE A 85 7.71 -4.07 0.50
C PHE A 85 8.84 -3.51 -0.36
N CYS A 86 9.30 -4.29 -1.33
CA CYS A 86 9.97 -3.85 -2.55
C CYS A 86 9.25 -4.42 -3.79
N HIS A 87 9.60 -3.92 -4.98
CA HIS A 87 8.95 -4.32 -6.22
C HIS A 87 9.28 -5.77 -6.61
N LYS A 88 10.42 -6.31 -6.17
CA LYS A 88 10.71 -7.74 -6.28
C LYS A 88 9.66 -8.58 -5.53
N ASP A 89 9.27 -8.20 -4.32
CA ASP A 89 8.26 -8.94 -3.54
C ASP A 89 6.92 -9.02 -4.29
N ILE A 90 6.49 -7.90 -4.89
CA ILE A 90 5.27 -7.85 -5.72
C ILE A 90 5.41 -8.80 -6.92
N LEU A 91 6.51 -8.72 -7.66
CA LEU A 91 6.75 -9.55 -8.82
C LEU A 91 6.79 -11.05 -8.47
N ASP A 92 7.40 -11.41 -7.33
CA ASP A 92 7.45 -12.78 -6.82
C ASP A 92 6.05 -13.30 -6.49
N ILE A 93 5.23 -12.51 -5.80
CA ILE A 93 3.83 -12.85 -5.53
C ILE A 93 3.05 -13.04 -6.84
N ILE A 94 3.19 -12.14 -7.83
CA ILE A 94 2.47 -12.26 -9.09
C ILE A 94 2.89 -13.55 -9.84
N HIS A 95 4.17 -13.89 -9.83
CA HIS A 95 4.68 -15.07 -10.50
C HIS A 95 4.25 -16.38 -9.85
N GLU A 96 4.13 -16.40 -8.52
CA GLU A 96 3.62 -17.54 -7.75
C GLU A 96 2.11 -17.73 -7.99
N GLU A 97 1.32 -16.67 -7.81
CA GLU A 97 -0.14 -16.73 -7.79
C GLU A 97 -0.78 -16.73 -9.20
N PHE A 98 -0.08 -16.19 -10.21
CA PHE A 98 -0.59 -16.08 -11.58
C PHE A 98 0.37 -16.68 -12.63
N PRO A 99 0.49 -18.02 -12.71
CA PRO A 99 1.37 -18.69 -13.68
C PRO A 99 1.15 -18.27 -15.14
N GLN A 100 -0.08 -17.93 -15.50
CA GLN A 100 -0.47 -17.45 -16.83
C GLN A 100 0.11 -16.08 -17.20
N LEU A 101 0.50 -15.25 -16.21
CA LEU A 101 1.05 -13.91 -16.43
C LEU A 101 2.58 -13.88 -16.49
N ARG A 102 3.26 -15.01 -16.20
CA ARG A 102 4.72 -15.07 -16.10
C ARG A 102 5.45 -14.56 -17.35
N LYS A 103 4.88 -14.77 -18.54
CA LYS A 103 5.44 -14.31 -19.82
C LYS A 103 5.32 -12.80 -20.03
N SER A 104 4.39 -12.16 -19.33
CA SER A 104 4.14 -10.72 -19.43
C SER A 104 4.92 -9.91 -18.40
N LEU A 105 5.50 -10.57 -17.40
CA LEU A 105 6.34 -9.92 -16.38
C LEU A 105 7.71 -9.51 -16.95
N PRO A 106 8.43 -8.59 -16.29
CA PRO A 106 9.80 -8.29 -16.65
C PRO A 106 10.68 -9.54 -16.58
N GLU A 107 11.73 -9.58 -17.41
CA GLU A 107 12.77 -10.61 -17.39
C GLU A 107 13.28 -10.85 -15.96
N ARG A 108 13.38 -12.12 -15.55
CA ARG A 108 13.70 -12.53 -14.17
C ARG A 108 15.06 -11.98 -13.71
N GLU A 109 16.00 -11.83 -14.63
CA GLU A 109 17.34 -11.30 -14.40
C GLU A 109 17.34 -9.85 -13.92
N LYS A 110 16.27 -9.09 -14.17
CA LYS A 110 16.14 -7.69 -13.72
C LYS A 110 15.67 -7.57 -12.27
N TRP A 111 15.15 -8.65 -11.66
CA TRP A 111 14.40 -8.56 -10.40
C TRP A 111 15.30 -8.30 -9.20
N ASP A 112 16.55 -8.74 -9.24
CA ASP A 112 17.52 -8.44 -8.18
C ASP A 112 17.80 -6.94 -8.07
N GLY A 113 17.73 -6.20 -9.18
CA GLY A 113 17.77 -4.73 -9.17
C GLY A 113 16.50 -4.05 -8.66
N LEU A 114 15.45 -4.82 -8.36
CA LEU A 114 14.17 -4.37 -7.79
C LEU A 114 13.98 -4.84 -6.34
N ALA A 115 14.95 -5.56 -5.79
CA ALA A 115 14.98 -5.97 -4.40
C ALA A 115 15.28 -4.78 -3.48
N TYR A 116 15.25 -5.03 -2.17
CA TYR A 116 15.84 -4.11 -1.21
C TYR A 116 17.32 -3.85 -1.56
N PRO A 117 17.78 -2.59 -1.48
CA PRO A 117 19.19 -2.26 -1.71
C PRO A 117 20.08 -2.96 -0.68
N GLU A 118 21.33 -3.22 -1.06
CA GLU A 118 22.32 -3.75 -0.13
C GLU A 118 22.47 -2.83 1.10
N GLY A 119 22.52 -3.44 2.28
CA GLY A 119 22.58 -2.73 3.55
C GLY A 119 21.23 -2.62 4.23
N PHE A 120 20.75 -1.39 4.45
CA PHE A 120 19.57 -1.11 5.27
C PHE A 120 18.61 -0.13 4.57
N VAL A 121 17.33 -0.46 4.61
CA VAL A 121 16.24 0.51 4.43
C VAL A 121 15.68 0.90 5.80
N TYR A 122 15.14 2.11 5.90
CA TYR A 122 14.49 2.57 7.13
C TYR A 122 13.44 1.55 7.62
N ARG A 123 13.20 1.51 8.93
CA ARG A 123 12.13 0.73 9.53
C ARG A 123 10.93 1.62 9.83
N VAL A 124 9.75 1.03 9.81
CA VAL A 124 8.51 1.69 10.18
C VAL A 124 7.97 1.15 11.50
N ASP A 125 7.40 2.04 12.30
CA ASP A 125 6.65 1.68 13.49
C ASP A 125 5.16 1.88 13.22
N ALA A 126 4.42 0.77 13.17
CA ALA A 126 2.99 0.74 12.93
C ALA A 126 2.16 0.62 14.22
N ALA A 127 2.78 0.72 15.41
CA ALA A 127 2.10 0.49 16.69
C ALA A 127 0.86 1.39 16.84
N ARG A 128 1.00 2.71 16.60
CA ARG A 128 -0.11 3.65 16.73
C ARG A 128 -1.22 3.43 15.69
N ALA A 129 -0.85 3.07 14.46
CA ALA A 129 -1.82 2.71 13.42
C ALA A 129 -2.61 1.44 13.80
N ARG A 130 -1.93 0.44 14.37
CA ARG A 130 -2.55 -0.81 14.82
C ARG A 130 -3.52 -0.58 15.99
N GLU A 131 -3.14 0.26 16.96
CA GLU A 131 -4.01 0.66 18.07
C GLU A 131 -5.28 1.36 17.61
N LEU A 132 -5.17 2.20 16.57
CA LEU A 132 -6.30 2.90 15.98
C LEU A 132 -7.27 1.94 15.27
N ILE A 133 -6.74 1.06 14.42
CA ILE A 133 -7.54 0.18 13.56
C ILE A 133 -8.12 -1.01 14.34
N LYS A 134 -7.44 -1.49 15.38
CA LYS A 134 -7.87 -2.59 16.27
C LYS A 134 -8.14 -3.92 15.55
N LYS A 135 -7.42 -4.18 14.46
CA LYS A 135 -7.36 -5.48 13.77
C LYS A 135 -5.99 -5.69 13.14
N ASP A 136 -5.75 -6.87 12.63
CA ASP A 136 -4.60 -7.15 11.78
C ASP A 136 -4.74 -6.43 10.43
N PHE A 137 -3.60 -5.92 9.95
CA PHE A 137 -3.50 -5.31 8.63
C PHE A 137 -3.68 -6.35 7.54
N ILE A 138 -4.23 -5.92 6.41
CA ILE A 138 -4.25 -6.72 5.19
C ILE A 138 -2.81 -6.79 4.67
N GLY A 139 -2.32 -8.02 4.48
CA GLY A 139 -0.93 -8.27 4.06
C GLY A 139 -0.69 -8.04 2.57
N LEU A 140 0.58 -7.89 2.20
CA LEU A 140 1.01 -7.57 0.83
C LEU A 140 0.52 -8.61 -0.18
N ARG A 141 0.59 -9.90 0.16
CA ARG A 141 0.16 -10.99 -0.73
C ARG A 141 -1.32 -10.85 -1.13
N GLN A 142 -2.19 -10.64 -0.16
CA GLN A 142 -3.62 -10.44 -0.42
C GLN A 142 -3.84 -9.20 -1.29
N CYS A 143 -3.23 -8.08 -0.92
CA CYS A 143 -3.29 -6.83 -1.69
C CYS A 143 -2.89 -7.02 -3.16
N VAL A 144 -1.78 -7.72 -3.41
CA VAL A 144 -1.27 -7.97 -4.77
C VAL A 144 -2.25 -8.83 -5.58
N VAL A 145 -2.75 -9.92 -4.99
CA VAL A 145 -3.68 -10.84 -5.65
C VAL A 145 -4.97 -10.12 -6.06
N GLU A 146 -5.58 -9.39 -5.12
CA GLU A 146 -6.81 -8.65 -5.37
C GLU A 146 -6.62 -7.56 -6.44
N THR A 147 -5.49 -6.86 -6.40
CA THR A 147 -5.15 -5.81 -7.38
C THR A 147 -4.99 -6.39 -8.78
N VAL A 148 -4.27 -7.52 -8.93
CA VAL A 148 -4.09 -8.17 -10.24
C VAL A 148 -5.42 -8.72 -10.77
N ASP A 149 -6.25 -9.32 -9.92
CA ASP A 149 -7.57 -9.82 -10.32
C ASP A 149 -8.52 -8.70 -10.73
N MET A 150 -8.43 -7.53 -10.09
CA MET A 150 -9.15 -6.33 -10.53
C MET A 150 -8.68 -5.88 -11.93
N ILE A 151 -7.36 -5.74 -12.13
CA ILE A 151 -6.79 -5.29 -13.41
C ILE A 151 -7.16 -6.25 -14.55
N LYS A 152 -7.14 -7.57 -14.31
CA LYS A 152 -7.53 -8.59 -15.30
C LYS A 152 -8.98 -8.48 -15.79
N LYS A 153 -9.88 -7.87 -15.02
CA LYS A 153 -11.29 -7.69 -15.42
C LYS A 153 -11.49 -6.53 -16.41
N VAL A 154 -10.49 -5.66 -16.53
CA VAL A 154 -10.53 -4.45 -17.36
C VAL A 154 -9.47 -4.43 -18.46
N LEU A 155 -8.70 -5.53 -18.60
CA LEU A 155 -7.81 -5.81 -19.73
C LEU A 155 -8.53 -6.68 -20.75
#